data_AF-A0A915JLV8-F1
#
_entry.id   AF-A0A915JLV8-F1
#
_cell.length_a   1.000
_cell.length_b   1.000
_cell.length_c   1.000
_cell.angle_alpha   90.00
_cell.angle_beta   90.00
_cell.angle_gamma   90.00
#
_symmetry.space_group_name_H-M   'P 1'
#
loop_
_entity.id
_entity.type
_entity.pdbx_description
1 polymer ?
#
loop_
_entity_poly.entity_id
_entity_poly.type
_entity_poly.pdbx_seq_one_letter_code
_entity_poly.pdbx_strand_id
1 'polypeptide(L)'
;MFFRKTPSTPTHTTAPPSIVCLSLSSRDSLQLIKGPRHLWRPLLDAVNSANSGPDVTIKDLDHQNLEIKLNGWPWENASLSEGVEARKILLAVFKTFDKMGYHFYGTANLKGKADSLFFIYDESFPGPGGSKHARLWCYVLAYAYVGTLLQRGPGLDTMGVPYPSSSYK
;
A
#
# COMPACT_ATOMS: atom_id res chain seq x y z
N MET A 1 -15.85 -8.44 7.43
CA MET A 1 -16.17 -7.00 7.33
C MET A 1 -16.45 -6.50 8.73
N PHE A 2 -15.68 -5.54 9.23
CA PHE A 2 -15.85 -5.00 10.59
C PHE A 2 -16.37 -3.56 10.50
N PHE A 3 -17.43 -3.26 11.25
CA PHE A 3 -18.01 -1.92 11.34
C PHE A 3 -17.51 -1.25 12.62
N ARG A 4 -16.90 -0.06 12.51
CA ARG A 4 -16.57 0.77 13.67
C ARG A 4 -17.85 1.48 14.11
N LYS A 5 -18.28 1.24 15.36
CA LYS A 5 -19.37 2.01 15.98
C LYS A 5 -18.90 3.46 16.12
N THR A 6 -19.53 4.38 15.40
CA THR A 6 -19.34 5.81 15.62
C THR A 6 -20.01 6.18 16.96
N PRO A 7 -19.32 6.85 17.89
CA PRO A 7 -19.96 7.35 19.10
C PRO A 7 -21.08 8.32 18.70
N SER A 8 -22.30 8.11 19.19
CA SER A 8 -23.46 8.96 18.91
C SER A 8 -23.47 10.24 19.76
N THR A 9 -22.40 10.54 20.48
CA THR A 9 -22.34 11.67 21.41
C THR A 9 -21.62 12.85 20.73
N PRO A 10 -22.30 13.97 20.46
CA PRO A 10 -21.68 15.17 19.94
C PRO A 10 -20.92 15.85 21.09
N THR A 11 -19.70 15.41 21.36
CA THR A 11 -18.83 16.07 22.33
C THR A 11 -17.39 15.91 21.84
N HIS A 12 -16.84 17.02 21.36
CA HIS A 12 -15.64 17.22 20.54
C HIS A 12 -15.84 17.04 19.02
N THR A 13 -15.61 18.16 18.32
CA THR A 13 -15.45 18.31 16.87
C THR A 13 -14.23 17.52 16.39
N THR A 14 -14.29 16.19 16.44
CA THR A 14 -13.29 15.34 15.78
C THR A 14 -13.80 15.08 14.38
N ALA A 15 -13.07 15.55 13.37
CA ALA A 15 -13.41 15.31 11.98
C ALA A 15 -13.66 13.80 11.73
N PRO A 16 -14.55 13.42 10.81
CA PRO A 16 -14.80 12.01 10.52
C PRO A 16 -13.48 11.30 10.17
N PRO A 17 -13.28 10.05 10.62
CA PRO A 17 -12.04 9.32 10.36
C PRO A 17 -11.80 9.25 8.85
N SER A 18 -10.66 9.78 8.41
CA SER A 18 -10.29 9.80 6.99
C SER A 18 -9.73 8.43 6.60
N ILE A 19 -10.33 7.80 5.59
CA ILE A 19 -9.87 6.50 5.06
C ILE A 19 -9.13 6.74 3.75
N VAL A 20 -7.91 6.20 3.68
CA VAL A 20 -7.05 6.22 2.49
C VAL A 20 -6.89 4.80 1.97
N CYS A 21 -6.90 4.64 0.66
CA CYS A 21 -6.67 3.35 0.02
C CYS A 21 -5.37 3.40 -0.80
N LEU A 22 -4.53 2.39 -0.64
CA LEU A 22 -3.37 2.15 -1.47
C LEU A 22 -3.59 0.87 -2.24
N SER A 23 -3.87 0.98 -3.53
CA SER A 23 -4.01 -0.18 -4.40
C SER A 23 -2.66 -0.54 -5.00
N LEU A 24 -2.29 -1.82 -4.89
CA LEU A 24 -1.34 -2.42 -5.82
C LEU A 24 -2.10 -2.53 -7.15
N SER A 25 -1.61 -1.91 -8.21
CA SER A 25 -2.32 -1.88 -9.50
C SER A 25 -1.39 -2.27 -10.64
N SER A 26 -1.99 -2.79 -11.73
CA SER A 26 -1.24 -3.28 -12.88
C SER A 26 -0.19 -4.32 -12.45
N ARG A 27 1.00 -4.27 -13.06
CA ARG A 27 2.18 -5.08 -12.74
C ARG A 27 3.21 -4.34 -11.89
N ASP A 28 3.14 -3.01 -11.92
CA ASP A 28 4.23 -2.11 -11.55
C ASP A 28 3.76 -0.78 -10.97
N SER A 29 2.49 -0.64 -10.58
CA SER A 29 1.96 0.64 -10.09
C SER A 29 1.45 0.57 -8.66
N LEU A 30 1.58 1.69 -7.94
CA LEU A 30 0.88 1.99 -6.71
C LEU A 30 -0.12 3.12 -6.98
N GLN A 31 -1.37 2.94 -6.56
CA GLN A 31 -2.39 3.97 -6.65
C GLN A 31 -2.87 4.36 -5.26
N LEU A 32 -2.57 5.58 -4.86
CA LEU A 32 -3.09 6.19 -3.65
C LEU A 32 -4.43 6.86 -3.98
N ILE A 33 -5.51 6.39 -3.38
CA ILE A 33 -6.88 6.86 -3.59
C ILE A 33 -7.37 7.58 -2.33
N LYS A 34 -7.98 8.75 -2.52
CA LYS A 34 -8.40 9.66 -1.43
C LYS A 34 -7.25 10.03 -0.48
N GLY A 35 -6.03 10.03 -0.98
CA GLY A 35 -4.85 10.39 -0.20
C GLY A 35 -4.67 11.92 -0.19
N PRO A 36 -4.71 12.58 0.97
CA PRO A 36 -4.44 14.02 1.03
C PRO A 36 -3.02 14.35 0.57
N ARG A 37 -2.82 15.54 -0.01
CA ARG A 37 -1.55 15.95 -0.65
C ARG A 37 -0.33 15.86 0.26
N HIS A 38 -0.48 16.02 1.57
CA HIS A 38 0.62 15.89 2.52
C HIS A 38 1.18 14.45 2.62
N LEU A 39 0.42 13.42 2.20
CA LEU A 39 0.91 12.04 2.14
C LEU A 39 1.73 11.74 0.89
N TRP A 40 1.61 12.54 -0.16
CA TRP A 40 2.18 12.21 -1.47
C TRP A 40 3.70 12.20 -1.44
N ARG A 41 4.31 13.25 -0.90
CA ARG A 41 5.77 13.35 -0.81
C ARG A 41 6.38 12.31 0.13
N PRO A 42 5.87 12.09 1.36
CA PRO A 42 6.32 10.98 2.20
C PRO A 42 6.18 9.61 1.53
N LEU A 43 5.08 9.36 0.80
CA LEU A 43 4.89 8.12 0.05
C LEU A 43 5.97 7.95 -1.02
N LEU A 44 6.22 8.99 -1.81
CA LEU A 44 7.25 8.97 -2.87
C LEU A 44 8.65 8.74 -2.29
N ASP A 45 9.00 9.43 -1.21
CA ASP A 45 10.30 9.27 -0.54
C ASP A 45 10.47 7.84 0.01
N ALA A 46 9.40 7.27 0.58
CA ALA A 46 9.40 5.90 1.09
C ALA A 46 9.54 4.86 -0.04
N VAL A 47 8.88 5.07 -1.17
CA VAL A 47 8.98 4.18 -2.33
C VAL A 47 10.38 4.30 -2.96
N ASN A 48 10.87 5.51 -3.22
CA ASN A 48 12.18 5.73 -3.83
C ASN A 48 13.33 5.18 -2.98
N SER A 49 13.25 5.30 -1.66
CA SER A 49 14.29 4.76 -0.76
C SER A 49 14.29 3.23 -0.67
N ALA A 50 13.18 2.57 -1.01
CA ALA A 50 13.03 1.12 -0.96
C ALA A 50 13.16 0.43 -2.32
N ASN A 51 12.94 1.18 -3.41
CA ASN A 51 13.11 0.77 -4.80
C ASN A 51 14.61 0.70 -5.13
N SER A 52 15.07 -0.40 -5.71
CA SER A 52 16.49 -0.59 -6.05
C SER A 52 16.82 -0.07 -7.47
N GLY A 53 15.81 0.37 -8.22
CA GLY A 53 15.93 0.89 -9.58
C GLY A 53 15.98 2.42 -9.68
N PRO A 54 15.96 2.96 -10.92
CA PRO A 54 15.83 4.40 -11.16
C PRO A 54 14.57 4.99 -10.54
N ASP A 55 14.56 6.32 -10.41
CA ASP A 55 13.45 7.08 -9.82
C ASP A 55 12.08 6.68 -10.38
N VAL A 56 11.09 6.59 -9.50
CA VAL A 56 9.72 6.23 -9.87
C VAL A 56 9.08 7.31 -10.75
N THR A 57 8.24 6.89 -11.70
CA THR A 57 7.47 7.82 -12.52
C THR A 57 6.16 8.17 -11.83
N ILE A 58 5.86 9.46 -11.71
CA ILE A 58 4.66 9.95 -11.06
C ILE A 58 3.61 10.32 -12.10
N LYS A 59 2.38 9.87 -11.89
CA LYS A 59 1.20 10.33 -12.62
C LYS A 59 0.18 10.88 -11.62
N ASP A 60 -0.02 12.19 -11.66
CA ASP A 60 -1.13 12.84 -10.96
C ASP A 60 -2.41 12.52 -11.76
N LEU A 61 -3.30 11.70 -11.19
CA LEU A 61 -4.56 11.32 -11.83
C LEU A 61 -5.64 12.37 -11.56
N ASP A 62 -5.65 12.93 -10.34
CA ASP A 62 -6.48 14.07 -9.92
C ASP A 62 -6.03 14.61 -8.54
N HIS A 63 -6.71 15.66 -8.03
CA HIS A 63 -6.39 16.31 -6.75
C HIS A 63 -6.30 15.39 -5.52
N GLN A 64 -6.84 14.17 -5.57
CA GLN A 64 -6.86 13.21 -4.45
C GLN A 64 -6.31 11.83 -4.80
N ASN A 65 -5.95 11.59 -6.05
CA ASN A 65 -5.50 10.31 -6.56
C ASN A 65 -4.12 10.43 -7.21
N LEU A 66 -3.16 9.70 -6.63
CA LEU A 66 -1.78 9.67 -7.08
C LEU A 66 -1.45 8.27 -7.58
N GLU A 67 -0.89 8.17 -8.79
CA GLU A 67 -0.31 6.94 -9.29
C GLU A 67 1.22 7.05 -9.34
N ILE A 68 1.89 6.04 -8.78
CA ILE A 68 3.34 5.91 -8.76
C ILE A 68 3.67 4.65 -9.54
N LYS A 69 4.37 4.81 -10.66
CA LYS A 69 4.86 3.72 -11.46
C LYS A 69 6.28 3.35 -11.03
N LEU A 70 6.42 2.12 -10.57
CA LEU A 70 7.66 1.50 -10.12
C LEU A 70 8.47 1.02 -11.31
N ASN A 71 9.76 0.77 -11.06
CA ASN A 71 10.60 0.08 -12.01
C ASN A 71 10.44 -1.45 -11.82
N GLY A 72 10.50 -2.22 -12.91
CA GLY A 72 10.30 -3.67 -12.88
C GLY A 72 8.85 -4.08 -12.62
N TRP A 73 8.62 -5.35 -12.24
CA TRP A 73 7.27 -5.92 -11.99
C TRP A 73 7.15 -6.49 -10.56
N PRO A 74 7.26 -5.65 -9.52
CA PRO A 74 7.31 -6.12 -8.13
C PRO A 74 6.06 -6.88 -7.71
N TRP A 75 4.90 -6.64 -8.35
CA TRP A 75 3.65 -7.30 -7.98
C TRP A 75 3.41 -8.65 -8.66
N GLU A 76 4.16 -8.98 -9.72
CA GLU A 76 4.02 -10.25 -10.42
C GLU A 76 4.75 -11.41 -9.73
N ASN A 77 5.63 -11.12 -8.75
CA ASN A 77 6.40 -12.13 -7.99
C ASN A 77 7.08 -13.17 -8.90
N ALA A 78 7.53 -12.79 -10.11
CA ALA A 78 8.13 -13.71 -11.07
C ALA A 78 9.49 -14.24 -10.58
N SER A 79 10.15 -13.52 -9.68
CA SER A 79 11.40 -13.90 -9.05
C SER A 79 11.42 -13.64 -7.54
N LEU A 80 12.33 -14.34 -6.83
CA LEU A 80 12.57 -14.13 -5.40
C LEU A 80 12.99 -12.67 -5.13
N SER A 81 13.80 -12.08 -6.02
CA SER A 81 14.28 -10.70 -5.92
C SER A 81 13.13 -9.68 -6.01
N GLU A 82 12.22 -9.84 -6.96
CA GLU A 82 11.06 -8.95 -7.11
C GLU A 82 10.13 -9.03 -5.90
N GLY A 83 9.91 -10.25 -5.38
CA GLY A 83 9.16 -10.40 -4.14
C GLY A 83 9.82 -9.70 -2.96
N VAL A 84 11.16 -9.78 -2.83
CA VAL A 84 11.89 -9.07 -1.76
C VAL A 84 11.73 -7.56 -1.90
N GLU A 85 11.84 -7.05 -3.12
CA GLU A 85 11.68 -5.63 -3.42
C GLU A 85 10.26 -5.13 -3.11
N ALA A 86 9.23 -5.85 -3.56
CA ALA A 86 7.84 -5.57 -3.23
C ALA A 86 7.61 -5.44 -1.72
N ARG A 87 8.20 -6.33 -0.93
CA ARG A 87 8.10 -6.29 0.54
C ARG A 87 8.83 -5.11 1.15
N LYS A 88 10.02 -4.77 0.65
CA LYS A 88 10.76 -3.59 1.11
C LYS A 88 9.95 -2.32 0.88
N ILE A 89 9.36 -2.19 -0.31
CA ILE A 89 8.51 -1.06 -0.68
C ILE A 89 7.29 -0.99 0.27
N LEU A 90 6.55 -2.09 0.41
CA LEU A 90 5.39 -2.12 1.29
C LEU A 90 5.75 -1.77 2.74
N LEU A 91 6.81 -2.36 3.29
CA LEU A 91 7.27 -2.07 4.66
C LEU A 91 7.66 -0.61 4.85
N ALA A 92 8.30 0.01 3.86
CA ALA A 92 8.64 1.44 3.89
C ALA A 92 7.35 2.28 3.91
N VAL A 93 6.36 1.94 3.08
CA VAL A 93 5.07 2.63 3.05
C VAL A 93 4.32 2.49 4.37
N PHE A 94 4.21 1.29 4.93
CA PHE A 94 3.57 1.04 6.23
C PHE A 94 4.20 1.90 7.34
N LYS A 95 5.54 1.92 7.42
CA LYS A 95 6.27 2.72 8.42
C LYS A 95 6.02 4.21 8.25
N THR A 96 5.99 4.68 7.00
CA THR A 96 5.76 6.10 6.71
C THR A 96 4.33 6.51 7.05
N PHE A 97 3.33 5.71 6.68
CA PHE A 97 1.93 6.01 6.98
C PHE A 97 1.67 5.99 8.48
N ASP A 98 2.26 5.04 9.21
CA ASP A 98 2.16 4.97 10.68
C ASP A 98 2.75 6.22 11.35
N LYS A 99 3.88 6.75 10.85
CA LYS A 99 4.47 8.02 11.32
C LYS A 99 3.57 9.22 11.04
N MET A 100 2.76 9.17 9.98
CA MET A 100 1.83 10.22 9.57
C MET A 100 0.45 10.09 10.24
N GLY A 101 0.25 9.12 11.15
CA GLY A 101 -1.03 8.88 11.83
C GLY A 101 -2.05 8.06 11.04
N TYR A 102 -1.62 7.42 9.94
CA TYR A 102 -2.44 6.53 9.13
C TYR A 102 -2.10 5.07 9.46
N HIS A 103 -3.03 4.40 10.12
CA HIS A 103 -2.82 3.03 10.58
C HIS A 103 -3.46 2.02 9.65
N PHE A 104 -2.76 0.92 9.42
CA PHE A 104 -3.25 -0.16 8.57
C PHE A 104 -4.54 -0.76 9.16
N TYR A 105 -5.60 -0.77 8.36
CA TYR A 105 -6.91 -1.26 8.75
C TYR A 105 -7.20 -2.65 8.19
N GLY A 106 -6.73 -2.93 6.98
CA GLY A 106 -6.90 -4.23 6.34
C GLY A 106 -6.72 -4.19 4.84
N THR A 107 -6.95 -5.34 4.21
CA THR A 107 -6.86 -5.49 2.75
C THR A 107 -8.19 -5.91 2.16
N ALA A 108 -8.41 -5.59 0.89
CA ALA A 108 -9.44 -6.19 0.07
C ALA A 108 -8.91 -6.39 -1.34
N ASN A 109 -9.24 -7.51 -1.97
CA ASN A 109 -8.93 -7.73 -3.38
C ASN A 109 -10.12 -7.25 -4.23
N LEU A 110 -10.03 -6.03 -4.76
CA LEU A 110 -11.14 -5.42 -5.51
C LEU A 110 -11.13 -5.76 -7.02
N LYS A 111 -9.98 -6.16 -7.57
CA LYS A 111 -9.79 -6.39 -9.02
C LYS A 111 -9.28 -7.79 -9.37
N GLY A 112 -9.36 -8.73 -8.43
CA GLY A 112 -8.95 -10.13 -8.59
C GLY A 112 -7.44 -10.37 -8.62
N LYS A 113 -6.64 -9.44 -9.17
CA LYS A 113 -5.19 -9.63 -9.39
C LYS A 113 -4.28 -9.02 -8.33
N ALA A 114 -4.73 -7.97 -7.64
CA ALA A 114 -3.87 -7.20 -6.75
C ALA A 114 -4.65 -6.67 -5.55
N ASP A 115 -4.00 -6.64 -4.40
CA ASP A 115 -4.64 -6.24 -3.14
C ASP A 115 -4.72 -4.71 -3.03
N SER A 116 -5.82 -4.25 -2.44
CA SER A 116 -6.03 -2.88 -2.01
C SER A 116 -5.89 -2.80 -0.50
N LEU A 117 -4.99 -1.94 -0.03
CA LEU A 117 -4.65 -1.74 1.38
C LEU A 117 -5.37 -0.50 1.90
N PHE A 118 -6.10 -0.63 3.00
CA PHE A 118 -6.84 0.48 3.61
C PHE A 118 -6.13 0.97 4.86
N PHE A 119 -6.07 2.28 5.00
CA PHE A 119 -5.50 2.97 6.14
C PHE A 119 -6.51 3.95 6.71
N ILE A 120 -6.58 4.05 8.04
CA ILE A 120 -7.46 4.99 8.72
C ILE A 120 -6.60 6.02 9.45
N TYR A 121 -6.91 7.29 9.24
CA TYR A 121 -6.37 8.39 10.02
C TYR A 121 -7.11 8.48 11.35
N ASP A 122 -6.34 8.53 12.43
CA ASP A 122 -6.89 8.69 13.78
C ASP A 122 -6.02 9.66 14.59
N GLU A 123 -6.52 10.89 14.79
CA GLU A 123 -5.86 11.96 15.55
C GLU A 123 -5.62 11.59 17.02
N SER A 124 -6.37 10.63 17.55
CA SER A 124 -6.19 10.14 18.93
C SER A 124 -4.96 9.23 19.07
N PHE A 125 -4.28 8.91 17.97
CA PHE A 125 -3.02 8.15 17.93
C PHE A 125 -1.84 9.00 17.43
N PRO A 126 -1.49 10.12 18.11
CA PRO A 126 -0.35 10.93 17.71
C PRO A 126 0.95 10.18 18.04
N GLY A 127 1.56 9.57 17.04
CA GLY A 127 2.95 9.16 17.08
C GLY A 127 3.34 8.24 18.25
N PRO A 128 4.64 8.17 18.63
CA PRO A 128 5.23 7.14 19.49
C PRO A 128 4.63 6.89 20.89
N GLY A 129 3.56 7.59 21.29
CA GLY A 129 2.93 7.50 22.61
C GLY A 129 1.50 6.91 22.64
N GLY A 130 0.88 6.59 21.50
CA GLY A 130 -0.48 6.01 21.47
C GLY A 130 -0.55 4.58 22.03
N SER A 131 -1.74 4.13 22.44
CA SER A 131 -2.00 2.82 23.05
C SER A 131 -1.20 1.68 22.38
N LYS A 132 -0.23 1.13 23.12
CA LYS A 132 0.72 0.11 22.64
C LYS A 132 0.03 -1.12 22.07
N HIS A 133 -1.15 -1.45 22.58
CA HIS A 133 -1.92 -2.62 22.18
C HIS A 133 -2.49 -2.51 20.76
N ALA A 134 -3.13 -1.39 20.40
CA ALA A 134 -3.71 -1.21 19.08
C ALA A 134 -2.63 -1.11 17.98
N ARG A 135 -1.48 -0.51 18.33
CA ARG A 135 -0.30 -0.45 17.47
C ARG A 135 0.27 -1.84 17.20
N LEU A 136 0.38 -2.69 18.22
CA LEU A 136 0.87 -4.06 18.05
C LEU A 136 0.01 -4.83 17.04
N TRP A 137 -1.32 -4.71 17.11
CA TRP A 137 -2.23 -5.36 16.17
C TRP A 137 -2.04 -4.87 14.74
N CYS A 138 -1.88 -3.56 14.51
CA CYS A 138 -1.63 -3.01 13.18
C CYS A 138 -0.30 -3.50 12.60
N TYR A 139 0.76 -3.55 13.41
CA TYR A 139 2.06 -4.10 13.00
C TYR A 139 1.98 -5.60 12.72
N VAL A 140 1.32 -6.39 13.57
CA VAL A 140 1.13 -7.82 13.35
C VAL A 140 0.36 -8.07 12.06
N LEU A 141 -0.69 -7.31 11.79
CA LEU A 141 -1.47 -7.42 10.55
C LEU A 141 -0.65 -7.02 9.31
N ALA A 142 0.11 -5.93 9.38
CA ALA A 142 0.98 -5.50 8.28
C ALA A 142 2.10 -6.52 8.01
N TYR A 143 2.77 -7.01 9.05
CA TYR A 143 3.81 -8.04 8.93
C TYR A 143 3.24 -9.38 8.47
N ALA A 144 2.07 -9.80 8.97
CA ALA A 144 1.38 -10.99 8.50
C ALA A 144 1.03 -10.86 7.01
N TYR A 145 0.51 -9.71 6.58
CA TYR A 145 0.21 -9.45 5.17
C TYR A 145 1.46 -9.50 4.28
N VAL A 146 2.54 -8.80 4.67
CA VAL A 146 3.84 -8.85 3.98
C VAL A 146 4.40 -10.28 3.96
N GLY A 147 4.16 -11.07 5.02
CA GLY A 147 4.50 -12.48 5.12
C GLY A 147 3.68 -13.38 4.20
N THR A 148 2.38 -13.11 4.02
CA THR A 148 1.54 -13.87 3.07
C THR A 148 1.95 -13.63 1.61
N LEU A 149 2.49 -12.46 1.29
CA LEU A 149 3.07 -12.19 -0.04
C LEU A 149 4.34 -13.03 -0.32
N LEU A 150 5.04 -13.53 0.71
CA LEU A 150 6.16 -14.49 0.53
C LEU A 150 5.68 -15.89 0.15
N GLN A 151 4.51 -16.30 0.64
CA GLN A 151 3.99 -17.66 0.44
C GLN A 151 3.25 -17.81 -0.89
N ARG A 152 2.82 -16.71 -1.51
CA ARG A 152 2.45 -16.65 -2.92
C ARG A 152 3.71 -16.67 -3.80
N GLY A 153 4.51 -17.74 -3.69
CA GLY A 153 5.53 -18.07 -4.68
C GLY A 153 4.88 -18.42 -6.03
N PRO A 154 5.66 -18.49 -7.12
CA PRO A 154 5.12 -18.75 -8.44
C PRO A 154 4.36 -20.08 -8.41
N GLY A 155 3.03 -19.99 -8.52
CA GLY A 155 2.21 -21.15 -8.79
C GLY A 155 2.72 -21.80 -10.05
N LEU A 156 3.04 -23.09 -9.94
CA LEU A 156 3.18 -24.03 -11.05
C LEU A 156 1.87 -24.06 -11.86
N ASP A 157 1.61 -23.03 -12.64
CA ASP A 157 0.64 -23.07 -13.75
C ASP A 157 1.45 -23.04 -15.04
N THR A 158 2.02 -24.20 -15.35
CA THR A 158 2.59 -24.52 -16.65
C THR A 158 1.49 -24.50 -17.72
N MET A 159 1.61 -23.64 -18.72
CA MET A 159 1.87 -24.02 -20.12
C MET A 159 1.27 -23.03 -21.13
N GLY A 160 2.18 -22.32 -21.80
CA GLY A 160 2.13 -22.14 -23.25
C GLY A 160 1.17 -21.10 -23.82
N VAL A 161 1.62 -19.84 -23.94
CA VAL A 161 1.44 -19.08 -25.19
C VAL A 161 2.62 -18.11 -25.38
N PRO A 162 3.42 -18.22 -26.45
CA PRO A 162 4.36 -17.16 -26.81
C PRO A 162 3.58 -16.04 -27.51
N TYR A 163 3.50 -14.85 -26.90
CA TYR A 163 2.97 -13.66 -27.59
C TYR A 163 4.11 -12.88 -28.26
N PRO A 164 3.89 -12.36 -29.47
CA PRO A 164 4.96 -11.90 -30.36
C PRO A 164 5.49 -10.53 -29.95
N SER A 165 6.81 -10.37 -30.13
CA SER A 165 7.52 -9.11 -30.03
C SER A 165 7.02 -8.12 -31.09
N SER A 166 6.35 -7.04 -30.67
CA SER A 166 6.06 -5.91 -31.54
C SER A 166 7.33 -5.08 -31.70
N SER A 167 8.06 -5.31 -32.79
CA SER A 167 9.08 -4.41 -33.30
C SER A 167 8.41 -3.10 -33.73
N TYR A 168 8.68 -2.01 -33.02
CA TYR A 168 8.41 -0.68 -33.54
C TYR A 168 9.49 -0.35 -34.59
N LYS A 169 9.05 -0.14 -35.82
CA LYS A 169 9.77 0.63 -36.85
C LYS A 169 9.44 2.11 -36.66
#